data_AF-A0A8B6G2N7-F1
#
_entry.id   AF-A0A8B6G2N7-F1
#
_cell.length_a   1.000
_cell.length_b   1.000
_cell.length_c   1.000
_cell.angle_alpha   90.00
_cell.angle_beta   90.00
_cell.angle_gamma   90.00
#
_symmetry.space_group_name_H-M   'P 1'
#
loop_
_entity.id
_entity.type
_entity.pdbx_description
1 polymer ?
#
loop_
_entity_poly.entity_id
_entity_poly.type
_entity_poly.pdbx_seq_one_letter_code
_entity_poly.pdbx_strand_id
1 'polypeptide(L)' 'MFLIGILIQLVYCFSLVSGLRCYNCKNLNSVSKCYFRTSCGQDESCSLSRYPDEYGVDIYSLGCLSKSMSH' A
#
# COMPACT_ATOMS: atom_id res chain seq x y z
N MET A 1 9.49 2.43 39.00
CA MET A 1 8.21 2.71 38.31
C MET A 1 8.37 3.35 36.92
N PHE A 2 9.43 4.11 36.63
CA PHE A 2 9.67 4.69 35.29
C PHE A 2 9.87 3.68 34.15
N LEU A 3 10.49 2.53 34.42
CA LEU A 3 10.77 1.50 33.40
C LEU A 3 9.50 0.91 32.78
N ILE A 4 8.41 0.82 33.54
CA ILE A 4 7.14 0.24 33.07
C ILE A 4 6.46 1.19 32.08
N GLY A 5 6.55 2.50 32.31
CA GLY A 5 6.00 3.51 31.39
C GLY A 5 6.69 3.49 30.01
N ILE A 6 8.02 3.32 29.99
CA ILE A 6 8.80 3.25 28.75
C ILE A 6 8.43 1.99 27.95
N LEU A 7 8.24 0.86 28.63
CA LEU A 7 7.82 -0.40 28.01
C LEU A 7 6.44 -0.30 27.35
N ILE A 8 5.47 0.36 27.99
CA ILE A 8 4.13 0.54 27.44
C ILE A 8 4.15 1.47 26.21
N GLN A 9 4.98 2.52 26.26
CA GLN A 9 5.08 3.49 25.15
C GLN A 9 5.74 2.88 23.91
N LEU A 10 6.75 2.01 24.09
CA LEU A 10 7.35 1.24 22.99
C LEU A 10 6.34 0.29 22.35
N VAL A 11 5.54 -0.44 23.14
CA VAL A 11 4.52 -1.38 22.62
C VAL A 11 3.45 -0.66 21.80
N TYR A 12 3.05 0.55 22.21
CA TYR A 12 2.09 1.37 21.46
C TYR A 12 2.66 1.85 20.10
N CYS A 13 3.95 2.20 20.03
CA CYS A 13 4.59 2.57 18.76
C CYS A 13 4.67 1.41 17.77
N PHE A 14 4.89 0.16 18.24
CA PHE A 14 4.96 -1.01 17.35
C PHE A 14 3.60 -1.50 16.87
N SER A 15 2.54 -1.33 17.67
CA SER A 15 1.20 -1.87 17.35
C SER A 15 0.50 -1.14 16.21
N LEU A 16 1.01 0.04 15.83
CA LEU A 16 0.46 0.88 14.77
C LEU A 16 0.96 0.45 13.37
N VAL A 17 1.76 -0.62 13.27
CA VAL A 17 2.21 -1.28 12.02
C VAL A 17 1.19 -2.32 11.52
N SER A 18 -0.10 -2.10 11.73
CA SER A 18 -1.12 -2.87 11.01
C SER A 18 -1.26 -2.30 9.60
N GLY A 19 -0.30 -2.62 8.73
CA GLY A 19 -0.22 -2.10 7.37
C GLY A 19 -1.45 -2.46 6.52
N LEU A 20 -1.97 -1.48 5.80
CA LEU A 20 -3.07 -1.64 4.84
C LEU A 20 -2.66 -2.69 3.78
N ARG A 21 -3.49 -3.72 3.55
CA ARG A 21 -3.19 -4.71 2.50
C ARG A 21 -3.76 -4.27 1.16
N CYS A 22 -2.90 -4.04 0.19
CA CYS A 22 -3.28 -3.66 -1.17
C CYS A 22 -2.83 -4.72 -2.18
N TYR A 23 -3.48 -4.72 -3.34
CA TYR A 23 -3.00 -5.48 -4.48
C TYR A 23 -1.75 -4.80 -5.06
N ASN A 24 -0.72 -5.58 -5.40
CA ASN A 24 0.52 -5.07 -5.98
C ASN A 24 0.82 -5.81 -7.28
N CYS A 25 0.41 -5.21 -8.39
CA CYS A 25 0.63 -5.74 -9.72
C CYS A 25 0.90 -4.59 -10.69
N LYS A 26 1.82 -4.80 -11.63
CA LYS A 26 2.15 -3.84 -12.67
C LYS A 26 1.84 -4.46 -14.03
N ASN A 27 1.55 -3.61 -15.01
CA ASN A 27 1.37 -4.03 -16.41
C ASN A 27 0.27 -5.09 -16.63
N LEU A 28 -0.88 -4.93 -15.99
CA LEU A 28 -2.01 -5.84 -16.18
C LEU A 28 -2.97 -5.34 -17.26
N ASN A 29 -3.40 -6.22 -18.16
CA ASN A 29 -4.51 -5.93 -19.08
C ASN A 29 -5.90 -6.07 -18.44
N SER A 30 -5.97 -6.56 -17.20
CA SER A 30 -7.21 -6.67 -16.44
C SER A 30 -6.91 -6.71 -14.94
N VAL A 31 -7.62 -5.88 -14.17
CA VAL A 31 -7.47 -5.79 -12.71
C VAL A 31 -7.76 -7.13 -12.03
N SER A 32 -8.68 -7.93 -12.57
CA SER A 32 -9.08 -9.23 -12.03
C SER A 32 -7.96 -10.28 -12.02
N LYS A 33 -6.88 -10.04 -12.78
CA LYS A 33 -5.71 -10.93 -12.81
C LYS A 33 -4.70 -10.64 -11.69
N CYS A 34 -4.93 -9.61 -10.88
CA CYS A 34 -4.05 -9.29 -9.77
C CYS A 34 -4.38 -10.11 -8.53
N TYR A 35 -3.55 -11.10 -8.22
CA TYR A 35 -3.70 -11.92 -7.02
C TYR A 35 -2.68 -11.59 -5.93
N PHE A 36 -1.65 -10.82 -6.28
CA PHE A 36 -0.56 -10.51 -5.36
C PHE A 36 -0.97 -9.39 -4.40
N ARG A 37 -0.89 -9.64 -3.11
CA ARG A 37 -1.19 -8.66 -2.05
C ARG A 37 0.07 -8.33 -1.29
N THR A 38 0.26 -7.05 -1.01
CA THR A 38 1.34 -6.52 -0.18
C THR A 38 0.78 -5.68 0.96
N SER A 39 1.51 -5.62 2.06
CA SER A 39 1.22 -4.65 3.12
C SER A 39 1.86 -3.32 2.76
N CYS A 40 1.11 -2.23 2.87
CA CYS A 40 1.58 -0.87 2.72
C CYS A 40 1.99 -0.28 4.07
N GLY A 41 2.87 0.73 4.04
CA GLY A 41 3.23 1.54 5.18
C GLY A 41 2.08 2.38 5.73
N GLN A 42 2.31 3.04 6.87
CA GLN A 42 1.31 3.88 7.56
C GLN A 42 0.83 5.05 6.70
N ASP A 43 1.75 5.67 5.97
CA ASP A 43 1.51 6.85 5.13
C ASP A 43 1.13 6.51 3.70
N GLU A 44 0.89 5.23 3.40
CA GLU A 44 0.50 4.78 2.07
C GLU A 44 -0.99 4.45 2.00
N SER A 45 -1.54 4.51 0.78
CA SER A 45 -2.89 4.11 0.42
C SER A 45 -2.85 3.18 -0.79
N CYS A 46 -3.91 2.39 -1.00
CA CYS A 46 -4.02 1.62 -2.23
C CYS A 46 -4.27 2.58 -3.39
N SER A 47 -3.45 2.50 -4.43
CA SER A 47 -3.62 3.23 -5.67
C SER A 47 -3.84 2.29 -6.84
N LEU A 48 -4.70 2.72 -7.75
CA LEU A 48 -4.97 2.10 -9.04
C LEU A 48 -4.66 3.14 -10.12
N SER A 49 -3.67 2.87 -10.95
CA SER A 49 -3.33 3.69 -12.11
C SER A 49 -3.72 2.96 -13.40
N ARG A 50 -4.24 3.72 -14.35
CA ARG A 50 -4.60 3.24 -15.69
C ARG A 50 -3.82 4.07 -16.71
N TYR A 51 -3.16 3.40 -17.65
CA TYR A 51 -2.46 4.06 -18.76
C TYR A 51 -2.59 3.23 -20.04
N PRO A 52 -2.68 3.87 -21.22
CA PRO A 52 -2.65 3.15 -22.49
C PRO A 52 -1.22 2.68 -22.80
N ASP A 53 -1.10 1.49 -23.36
CA ASP A 53 0.14 0.96 -23.93
C ASP A 53 0.41 1.51 -25.34
N GLU A 54 1.56 1.15 -25.93
CA GLU A 54 1.95 1.51 -27.31
C GLU A 54 0.93 1.06 -28.38
N TYR A 55 0.13 0.04 -28.08
CA TYR A 55 -0.94 -0.48 -28.93
C TYR A 55 -2.32 0.11 -28.63
N GLY A 56 -2.42 1.09 -27.73
CA GLY A 56 -3.70 1.68 -27.30
C GLY A 56 -4.53 0.78 -26.38
N VAL A 57 -3.94 -0.29 -25.84
CA VAL A 57 -4.57 -1.19 -24.88
C VAL A 57 -4.46 -0.60 -23.47
N ASP A 58 -5.55 -0.62 -22.71
CA ASP A 58 -5.53 -0.19 -21.31
C ASP A 58 -4.72 -1.14 -20.44
N ILE A 59 -3.73 -0.57 -19.76
CA ILE A 59 -2.88 -1.24 -18.78
C ILE A 59 -3.20 -0.67 -17.39
N TYR A 60 -3.26 -1.57 -16.42
CA TYR A 60 -3.52 -1.26 -15.02
C TYR A 60 -2.29 -1.56 -14.17
N SER A 61 -2.04 -0.67 -13.21
CA SER A 61 -1.03 -0.84 -12.17
C SER A 61 -1.68 -0.60 -10.81
N LEU A 62 -1.58 -1.59 -9.92
CA LEU A 62 -2.08 -1.57 -8.55
C LEU A 62 -0.89 -1.58 -7.60
N GLY A 63 -0.93 -0.78 -6.54
CA GLY A 63 0.12 -0.80 -5.52
C GLY A 63 -0.17 0.11 -4.34
N CYS A 64 0.83 0.25 -3.48
CA CYS A 64 0.86 1.25 -2.42
C CYS A 64 1.36 2.57 -3.01
N LEU A 65 0.68 3.66 -2.71
CA LEU A 65 1.10 5.03 -3.07
C LEU A 65 1.11 5.88 -1.81
N SER A 66 2.12 6.72 -1.65
CA SER A 66 2.19 7.65 -0.53
C SER A 66 1.03 8.65 -0.57
N LYS A 67 0.31 8.81 0.55
CA LYS A 67 -0.81 9.75 0.70
C LYS A 67 -0.40 11.19 0.43
N SER A 68 0.87 11.54 0.68
CA SER A 68 1.44 12.86 0.40
C SER A 68 1.47 13.25 -1.09
N MET A 69 1.20 12.31 -2.01
CA MET A 69 1.13 12.56 -3.46
C MET A 69 -0.29 12.44 -4.04
N SER A 70 -1.30 12.19 -3.21
CA SER A 70 -2.72 12.16 -3.61
C SER A 70 -3.32 13.54 -3.38
N HIS A 71 -3.12 14.44 -4.35
CA HIS A 71 -3.61 15.83 -4.32
C HIS A 71 -5.12 15.91 -4.60
#